data_AF-A0A259PRD0-F1
#
_entry.id   AF-A0A259PRD0-F1
#
_cell.length_a   1.000
_cell.length_b   1.000
_cell.length_c   1.000
_cell.angle_alpha   90.00
_cell.angle_beta   90.00
_cell.angle_gamma   90.00
#
_symmetry.space_group_name_H-M   'P 1'
#
loop_
_entity.id
_entity.type
_entity.pdbx_description
1 polymer ?
#
loop_
_entity_poly.entity_id
_entity_poly.type
_entity_poly.pdbx_seq_one_letter_code
_entity_poly.pdbx_strand_id
1 'polypeptide(L)'
;SLQRKLSQQVAAVQRAVQATAQASRQSMADMQAAVQAQQKRMIADNTLKAEGQFLVQQVTNAQRLYDATLRSYQESELLSKSDQTDMSVLSRAVAPMEPIGPRALVKAALGAALGLILGVLLALLLEQLQRKVRSVQEVIDLTGAPLLGTVQIRPLFLR
;
A
#
# COMPACT_ATOMS: atom_id res chain seq x y z
N SER A 1 45.25 87.53 -55.44
CA SER A 1 43.80 87.26 -55.28
C SER A 1 43.44 85.77 -55.38
N LEU A 2 44.22 84.93 -56.08
CA LEU A 2 43.98 83.48 -56.20
C LEU A 2 44.27 82.65 -54.94
N GLN A 3 45.36 82.91 -54.22
CA GLN A 3 45.72 82.16 -53.00
C GLN A 3 44.68 82.28 -51.86
N ARG A 4 44.02 83.44 -51.73
CA ARG A 4 42.91 83.62 -50.76
C ARG A 4 41.66 82.83 -51.13
N LYS A 5 41.35 82.68 -52.42
CA LYS A 5 40.22 81.85 -52.88
C LYS A 5 40.50 80.36 -52.65
N LEU A 6 41.75 79.93 -52.86
CA LEU A 6 42.17 78.55 -52.62
C LEU A 6 42.10 78.20 -51.13
N SER A 7 42.61 79.04 -50.23
CA SER A 7 42.52 78.79 -48.78
C SER A 7 41.09 78.82 -48.26
N GLN A 8 40.22 79.67 -48.82
CA GLN A 8 38.79 79.67 -48.51
C GLN A 8 38.08 78.38 -48.98
N GLN A 9 38.40 77.88 -50.18
CA GLN A 9 37.85 76.61 -50.67
C GLN A 9 38.33 75.42 -49.82
N VAL A 10 39.61 75.37 -49.45
CA VAL A 10 40.14 74.30 -48.59
C VAL A 10 39.48 74.30 -47.21
N ALA A 11 39.30 75.47 -46.59
CA ALA A 11 38.60 75.60 -45.31
C ALA A 11 37.11 75.24 -45.40
N ALA A 12 36.45 75.58 -46.51
CA ALA A 12 35.05 75.20 -46.76
C ALA A 12 34.89 73.68 -46.93
N VAL A 13 35.79 73.04 -47.67
CA VAL A 13 35.79 71.58 -47.86
C VAL A 13 36.10 70.87 -46.53
N GLN A 14 37.05 71.34 -45.73
CA GLN A 14 37.31 70.76 -44.41
C GLN A 14 36.10 70.85 -43.47
N ARG A 15 35.42 72.01 -43.40
CA ARG A 15 34.20 72.16 -42.60
C ARG A 15 33.06 71.29 -43.12
N ALA A 16 32.93 71.17 -44.44
CA ALA A 16 31.96 70.27 -45.05
C ALA A 16 32.25 68.81 -44.66
N VAL A 17 33.50 68.35 -44.81
CA VAL A 17 33.91 66.98 -44.44
C VAL A 17 33.72 66.72 -42.94
N GLN A 18 34.07 67.68 -42.07
CA GLN A 18 33.82 67.55 -40.63
C GLN A 18 32.32 67.51 -40.30
N ALA A 19 31.50 68.37 -40.93
CA ALA A 19 30.06 68.36 -40.76
C ALA A 19 29.44 67.03 -41.24
N THR A 20 29.90 66.48 -42.37
CA THR A 20 29.45 65.19 -42.88
C THR A 20 29.88 64.04 -41.97
N ALA A 21 31.12 64.05 -41.46
CA ALA A 21 31.60 63.03 -40.52
C ALA A 21 30.83 63.08 -39.19
N GLN A 22 30.52 64.27 -38.69
CA GLN A 22 29.75 64.46 -37.47
C GLN A 22 28.29 64.04 -37.66
N ALA A 23 27.67 64.39 -38.80
CA ALA A 23 26.34 63.92 -39.17
C ALA A 23 26.29 62.39 -39.29
N SER A 24 27.30 61.76 -39.92
CA SER A 24 27.39 60.30 -40.04
C SER A 24 27.54 59.61 -38.69
N ARG A 25 28.36 60.16 -37.77
CA ARG A 25 28.45 59.67 -36.38
C ARG A 25 27.13 59.80 -35.64
N GLN A 26 26.42 60.91 -35.81
CA GLN A 26 25.11 61.13 -35.21
C GLN A 26 24.09 60.11 -35.75
N SER A 27 24.04 59.90 -37.06
CA SER A 27 23.14 58.91 -37.67
C SER A 27 23.43 57.48 -37.20
N MET A 28 24.70 57.11 -37.01
CA MET A 28 25.05 55.80 -36.44
C MET A 28 24.60 55.68 -34.97
N ALA A 29 24.75 56.73 -34.17
CA ALA A 29 24.28 56.75 -32.78
C ALA A 29 22.73 56.66 -32.71
N ASP A 30 22.03 57.37 -33.58
CA ASP A 30 20.56 57.33 -33.65
C ASP A 30 20.07 55.95 -34.10
N MET A 31 20.71 55.32 -35.09
CA MET A 31 20.41 53.94 -35.51
C MET A 31 20.64 52.93 -34.38
N GLN A 32 21.76 53.04 -33.65
CA GLN A 32 22.03 52.16 -32.50
C GLN A 32 20.99 52.36 -31.40
N ALA A 33 20.61 53.60 -31.10
CA ALA A 33 19.55 53.91 -30.13
C ALA A 33 18.20 53.32 -30.57
N ALA A 34 17.84 53.42 -31.86
CA ALA A 34 16.63 52.84 -32.41
C ALA A 34 16.60 51.31 -32.29
N VAL A 35 17.72 50.63 -32.60
CA VAL A 35 17.85 49.17 -32.46
C VAL A 35 17.73 48.74 -31.00
N GLN A 36 18.40 49.43 -30.07
CA GLN A 36 18.28 49.11 -28.63
C GLN A 36 16.85 49.33 -28.11
N ALA A 37 16.17 50.39 -28.57
CA ALA A 37 14.78 50.64 -28.22
C ALA A 37 13.86 49.53 -28.76
N GLN A 38 14.09 49.07 -29.99
CA GLN A 38 13.34 47.98 -30.60
C GLN A 38 13.58 46.65 -29.87
N GLN A 39 14.83 46.35 -29.51
CA GLN A 39 15.19 45.14 -28.77
C GLN A 39 14.51 45.11 -27.39
N LYS A 40 14.50 46.24 -26.66
CA LYS A 40 13.77 46.36 -25.39
C LYS A 40 12.27 46.12 -25.55
N ARG A 41 11.66 46.67 -26.61
CA ARG A 41 10.23 46.43 -26.92
C ARG A 41 9.94 44.97 -27.21
N MET A 42 10.79 44.30 -28.01
CA MET A 42 10.62 42.87 -28.30
C MET A 42 10.75 41.99 -27.05
N ILE A 43 11.69 42.30 -26.15
CA ILE A 43 11.84 41.55 -24.90
C ILE A 43 10.59 41.72 -24.03
N ALA A 44 10.09 42.95 -23.87
CA ALA A 44 8.88 43.22 -23.10
C ALA A 44 7.63 42.54 -23.68
N ASP A 45 7.48 42.56 -25.01
CA ASP A 45 6.38 41.86 -25.69
C ASP A 45 6.48 40.34 -25.52
N ASN A 46 7.69 39.78 -25.61
CA ASN A 46 7.94 38.36 -25.37
C ASN A 46 7.65 37.96 -23.92
N THR A 47 7.98 38.79 -22.93
CA THR A 47 7.69 38.48 -21.51
C THR A 47 6.19 38.46 -21.24
N LEU A 48 5.44 39.44 -21.77
CA LEU A 48 3.98 39.48 -21.68
C LEU A 48 3.32 38.27 -22.35
N LYS A 49 3.82 37.87 -23.53
CA LYS A 49 3.35 36.67 -24.23
C LYS A 49 3.66 35.39 -23.46
N ALA A 50 4.87 35.29 -22.88
CA ALA A 50 5.27 34.14 -22.08
C ALA A 50 4.39 33.99 -20.84
N GLU A 51 4.09 35.09 -20.14
CA GLU A 51 3.21 35.09 -18.99
C GLU A 51 1.78 34.68 -19.35
N GLY A 52 1.25 35.21 -20.46
CA GLY A 52 -0.05 34.80 -21.00
C GLY A 52 -0.11 33.31 -21.36
N GLN A 53 0.92 32.79 -22.04
CA GLN A 53 1.01 31.36 -22.37
C GLN A 53 1.08 30.49 -21.11
N PHE A 54 1.81 30.92 -20.09
CA PHE A 54 1.88 30.23 -18.80
C PHE A 54 0.52 30.19 -18.09
N LEU A 55 -0.21 31.31 -18.05
CA LEU A 55 -1.57 31.39 -17.52
C LEU A 55 -2.53 30.45 -18.25
N VAL A 56 -2.49 30.42 -19.59
CA VAL A 56 -3.30 29.49 -20.39
C VAL A 56 -2.96 28.04 -20.06
N GLN A 57 -1.68 27.69 -19.98
CA GLN A 57 -1.26 26.34 -19.60
C GLN A 57 -1.76 25.94 -18.21
N GLN A 58 -1.70 26.85 -17.24
CA GLN A 58 -2.22 26.61 -15.89
C GLN A 58 -3.73 26.33 -15.90
N VAL A 59 -4.52 27.12 -16.64
CA VAL A 59 -5.95 26.90 -16.78
C VAL A 59 -6.24 25.55 -17.46
N THR A 60 -5.54 25.23 -18.54
CA THR A 60 -5.69 23.94 -19.24
C THR A 60 -5.30 22.76 -18.36
N ASN A 61 -4.29 22.90 -17.50
CA ASN A 61 -3.90 21.85 -16.55
C ASN A 61 -4.96 21.68 -15.45
N ALA A 62 -5.47 22.78 -14.90
CA ALA A 62 -6.53 22.75 -13.90
C ALA A 62 -7.81 22.10 -14.44
N GLN A 63 -8.20 22.44 -15.68
CA GLN A 63 -9.34 21.82 -16.37
C GLN A 63 -9.13 20.31 -16.55
N ARG A 64 -7.95 19.88 -17.02
CA ARG A 64 -7.64 18.44 -17.16
C ARG A 64 -7.71 17.69 -15.84
N LEU A 65 -7.21 18.28 -14.76
CA LEU A 65 -7.27 17.69 -13.42
C LEU A 65 -8.72 17.60 -12.92
N TYR A 66 -9.53 18.64 -13.15
CA TYR A 66 -10.95 18.64 -12.83
C TYR A 66 -11.69 17.53 -13.60
N ASP A 67 -11.50 17.45 -14.91
CA ASP A 67 -12.14 16.42 -15.74
C ASP A 67 -11.74 15.01 -15.33
N ALA A 68 -10.46 14.78 -15.01
CA ALA A 68 -9.98 13.49 -14.51
C ALA A 68 -10.62 13.12 -13.16
N THR A 69 -10.72 14.09 -12.25
CA THR A 69 -11.36 13.90 -10.93
C THR A 69 -12.85 13.61 -11.08
N LEU A 70 -13.54 14.34 -11.97
CA LEU A 70 -14.96 14.14 -12.24
C LEU A 70 -15.22 12.76 -12.83
N ARG A 71 -14.39 12.29 -13.77
CA ARG A 71 -14.48 10.92 -14.31
C ARG A 71 -14.30 9.87 -13.23
N SER A 72 -13.26 9.99 -12.40
CA SER A 72 -13.01 9.04 -11.31
C SER A 72 -14.15 9.03 -10.27
N TYR A 73 -14.75 10.20 -9.99
CA TYR A 73 -15.94 10.30 -9.16
C TYR A 73 -17.14 9.58 -9.78
N GLN A 74 -17.41 9.80 -11.06
CA GLN A 74 -18.49 9.11 -11.78
C GLN A 74 -18.29 7.60 -11.83
N GLU A 75 -17.06 7.13 -12.09
CA GLU A 75 -16.71 5.72 -12.03
C GLU A 75 -16.96 5.14 -10.62
N SER A 76 -16.53 5.85 -9.57
CA SER A 76 -16.74 5.43 -8.18
C SER A 76 -18.23 5.44 -7.80
N GLU A 77 -19.01 6.40 -8.29
CA GLU A 77 -20.46 6.46 -8.09
C GLU A 77 -21.17 5.31 -8.81
N LEU A 78 -20.77 5.00 -10.05
CA LEU A 78 -21.29 3.86 -10.81
C LEU A 78 -20.95 2.54 -10.13
N LEU A 79 -19.70 2.35 -9.66
CA LEU A 79 -19.30 1.17 -8.90
C LEU A 79 -20.02 1.08 -7.56
N SER A 80 -20.19 2.18 -6.83
CA SER A 80 -20.94 2.23 -5.57
C SER A 80 -22.43 1.91 -5.78
N LYS A 81 -23.03 2.39 -6.86
CA LYS A 81 -24.39 1.99 -7.25
C LYS A 81 -24.45 0.55 -7.72
N SER A 82 -23.42 0.03 -8.42
CA SER A 82 -23.36 -1.37 -8.85
C SER A 82 -23.24 -2.31 -7.66
N ASP A 83 -22.35 -2.03 -6.70
CA ASP A 83 -22.22 -2.75 -5.42
C ASP A 83 -23.51 -2.66 -4.58
N GLN A 84 -24.29 -1.59 -4.72
CA GLN A 84 -25.59 -1.43 -4.05
C GLN A 84 -26.78 -2.06 -4.82
N THR A 85 -26.62 -2.46 -6.10
CA THR A 85 -27.76 -2.87 -6.95
C THR A 85 -27.75 -4.36 -7.36
N ASP A 86 -26.77 -5.15 -6.93
CA ASP A 86 -26.75 -6.61 -7.18
C ASP A 86 -27.28 -7.45 -6.00
N MET A 87 -28.25 -6.93 -5.24
CA MET A 87 -29.04 -7.75 -4.31
C MET A 87 -30.54 -7.40 -4.39
N SER A 88 -31.14 -7.65 -5.56
CA SER A 88 -32.53 -8.11 -5.54
C SER A 88 -32.52 -9.51 -4.93
N VAL A 89 -33.12 -9.67 -3.74
CA VAL A 89 -33.25 -10.97 -3.06
C VAL A 89 -34.14 -11.88 -3.92
N LEU A 90 -33.53 -12.57 -4.89
CA LEU A 90 -34.21 -13.52 -5.76
C LEU A 90 -34.66 -14.78 -4.98
N SER A 91 -34.03 -15.03 -3.83
CA SER A 91 -34.46 -15.99 -2.83
C SER A 91 -33.91 -15.59 -1.45
N ARG A 92 -34.78 -15.56 -0.44
CA ARG A 92 -34.38 -15.38 0.96
C ARG A 92 -33.38 -16.50 1.33
N ALA A 93 -32.27 -16.15 1.99
CA ALA A 93 -31.32 -17.13 2.48
C ALA A 93 -32.01 -18.07 3.49
N VAL A 94 -32.15 -19.34 3.12
CA VAL A 94 -32.69 -20.38 4.00
C VAL A 94 -31.55 -20.85 4.90
N ALA A 95 -31.74 -20.77 6.22
CA ALA A 95 -30.79 -21.34 7.16
C ALA A 95 -30.63 -22.85 6.88
N PRO A 96 -29.41 -23.41 6.88
CA PRO A 96 -29.21 -24.82 6.61
C PRO A 96 -30.02 -25.66 7.61
N MET A 97 -30.90 -26.52 7.10
CA MET A 97 -31.70 -27.43 7.95
C MET A 97 -30.82 -28.48 8.64
N GLU A 98 -29.61 -28.70 8.11
CA GLU A 98 -28.62 -29.61 8.66
C GLU A 98 -27.38 -28.85 9.13
N PRO A 99 -26.81 -29.21 10.30
CA PRO A 99 -25.61 -28.56 10.81
C PRO A 99 -24.43 -28.68 9.82
N ILE A 100 -23.83 -27.54 9.47
CA ILE A 100 -22.56 -27.48 8.74
C ILE A 100 -21.45 -27.73 9.77
N GLY A 101 -21.22 -28.99 10.10
CA GLY A 101 -20.19 -29.37 11.06
C GLY A 101 -20.02 -30.89 11.13
N PRO A 102 -18.88 -31.38 11.65
CA PRO A 102 -18.63 -32.81 11.77
C PRO A 102 -19.77 -33.47 12.55
N ARG A 103 -20.42 -34.46 11.91
CA ARG A 103 -21.61 -35.17 12.38
C ARG A 103 -21.50 -35.50 13.87
N ALA A 104 -22.50 -35.11 14.67
CA ALA A 104 -22.50 -35.33 16.13
C ALA A 104 -22.24 -36.79 16.52
N LEU A 105 -22.75 -37.73 15.71
CA LEU A 105 -22.51 -39.17 15.86
C LEU A 105 -21.02 -39.55 15.76
N VAL A 106 -20.25 -38.89 14.88
CA VAL A 106 -18.81 -39.16 14.71
C VAL A 106 -18.04 -38.72 15.95
N LYS A 107 -18.38 -37.57 16.54
CA LYS A 107 -17.75 -37.10 17.79
C LYS A 107 -18.09 -38.03 18.96
N ALA A 108 -19.34 -38.47 19.06
CA ALA A 108 -19.79 -39.39 20.10
C ALA A 108 -19.07 -40.75 19.99
N ALA A 109 -18.98 -41.31 18.78
CA ALA A 109 -18.26 -42.56 18.53
C ALA A 109 -16.77 -42.45 18.87
N LEU A 110 -16.11 -41.35 18.47
CA LEU A 110 -14.70 -41.12 18.78
C LEU A 110 -14.46 -40.95 20.29
N GLY A 111 -15.33 -40.19 20.98
CA GLY A 111 -15.27 -40.02 22.43
C GLY A 111 -15.46 -41.34 23.18
N ALA A 112 -16.42 -42.17 22.75
CA ALA A 112 -16.65 -43.49 23.34
C ALA A 112 -15.44 -44.42 23.14
N ALA A 113 -14.87 -44.45 21.93
CA ALA A 113 -13.70 -45.25 21.63
C ALA A 113 -12.48 -44.84 22.49
N LEU A 114 -12.19 -43.54 22.56
CA LEU A 114 -11.08 -43.02 23.38
C LEU A 114 -11.32 -43.26 24.88
N GLY A 115 -12.55 -43.07 25.37
CA GLY A 115 -12.91 -43.32 26.75
C GLY A 115 -12.74 -44.78 27.16
N LEU A 116 -13.11 -45.72 26.29
CA LEU A 116 -12.91 -47.16 26.54
C LEU A 116 -11.42 -47.53 26.61
N ILE A 117 -10.61 -47.01 25.68
CA ILE A 117 -9.17 -47.24 25.68
C ILE A 117 -8.55 -46.72 26.99
N LEU A 118 -8.86 -45.48 27.36
CA LEU A 118 -8.36 -44.88 28.60
C LEU A 118 -8.86 -45.61 29.85
N GLY A 119 -10.12 -46.05 29.87
CA GLY A 119 -10.69 -46.80 30.98
C GLY A 119 -9.99 -48.14 31.21
N VAL A 120 -9.71 -48.88 30.14
CA VAL A 120 -8.96 -50.14 30.21
C VAL A 120 -7.53 -49.90 30.68
N LEU A 121 -6.84 -48.88 30.13
CA LEU A 121 -5.49 -48.53 30.54
C LEU A 121 -5.43 -48.15 32.02
N LEU A 122 -6.38 -47.34 32.51
CA LEU A 122 -6.45 -46.96 33.91
C LEU A 122 -6.75 -48.16 34.82
N ALA A 123 -7.65 -49.07 34.41
CA ALA A 123 -7.95 -50.27 35.17
C ALA A 123 -6.71 -51.16 35.33
N LEU A 124 -5.95 -51.38 34.25
CA LEU A 124 -4.69 -52.12 34.28
C LEU A 124 -3.63 -51.43 35.14
N LEU A 125 -3.55 -50.09 35.10
CA LEU A 125 -2.62 -49.33 35.92
C LEU A 125 -2.97 -49.45 37.41
N LEU A 126 -4.25 -49.32 37.75
CA LEU A 126 -4.74 -49.50 39.12
C LEU A 126 -4.50 -50.93 39.63
N GLU A 127 -4.71 -51.94 38.78
CA GLU A 127 -4.42 -53.34 39.12
C GLU A 127 -2.92 -53.55 39.38
N GLN A 128 -2.06 -52.96 38.54
CA GLN A 128 -0.60 -53.03 38.72
C GLN A 128 -0.14 -52.33 40.00
N LEU A 129 -0.77 -51.22 40.39
CA LEU A 129 -0.51 -50.54 41.66
C LEU A 129 -1.03 -51.36 42.87
N GLN A 130 -2.09 -52.17 42.67
CA GLN A 130 -2.67 -53.04 43.70
C GLN A 130 -2.25 -54.51 43.55
N ARG A 131 -0.97 -54.78 43.31
CA ARG A 131 -0.42 -56.14 43.44
C ARG A 131 -0.66 -56.68 44.85
N LYS A 132 -1.72 -57.49 45.01
CA LYS A 132 -1.92 -58.31 46.21
C LYS A 132 -1.11 -59.59 46.04
N VAL A 133 -0.18 -59.83 46.94
CA VAL A 133 0.58 -61.08 47.04
C VAL A 133 -0.42 -62.22 47.29
N ARG A 134 -0.60 -63.10 46.31
CA ARG A 134 -1.59 -64.20 46.36
C ARG A 134 -0.95 -65.57 46.55
N SER A 135 0.35 -65.68 46.32
CA SER A 135 1.08 -66.92 46.48
C SER A 135 1.83 -66.92 47.81
N VAL A 136 1.72 -68.02 48.55
CA VAL A 136 2.51 -68.25 49.76
C VAL A 136 4.01 -68.17 49.46
N GLN A 137 4.42 -68.61 48.28
CA GLN A 137 5.81 -68.54 47.81
C GLN A 137 6.28 -67.09 47.62
N GLU A 138 5.40 -66.23 47.10
CA GLU A 138 5.70 -64.81 46.87
C GLU A 138 5.84 -64.05 48.22
N VAL A 139 5.12 -64.46 49.27
CA VAL A 139 5.33 -63.94 50.64
C VAL A 139 6.69 -64.38 51.20
N ILE A 140 7.05 -65.65 51.05
CA ILE A 140 8.33 -66.20 51.55
C ILE A 140 9.50 -65.50 50.84
N ASP A 141 9.43 -65.35 49.52
CA ASP A 141 10.49 -64.72 48.73
C ASP A 141 10.64 -63.21 49.04
N LEU A 142 9.53 -62.50 49.28
CA LEU A 142 9.55 -61.07 49.64
C LEU A 142 10.02 -60.80 51.08
N THR A 143 9.71 -61.70 52.02
CA THR A 143 9.96 -61.48 53.46
C THR A 143 11.16 -62.25 54.01
N GLY A 144 11.65 -63.26 53.29
CA GLY A 144 12.74 -64.14 53.72
C GLY A 144 12.39 -65.04 54.91
N ALA A 145 11.13 -65.05 55.36
CA ALA A 145 10.70 -65.77 56.55
C ALA A 145 10.13 -67.16 56.18
N PRO A 146 10.45 -68.22 56.97
CA PRO A 146 9.89 -69.55 56.75
C PRO A 146 8.38 -69.59 57.05
N LEU A 147 7.63 -70.38 56.28
CA LEU A 147 6.19 -70.54 56.43
C LEU A 147 5.85 -71.24 57.76
N LEU A 148 5.21 -70.52 58.69
CA LEU A 148 4.84 -71.04 60.01
C LEU A 148 3.51 -71.82 60.02
N GLY A 149 2.67 -71.65 58.99
CA GLY A 149 1.39 -72.34 58.86
C GLY A 149 0.46 -71.66 57.85
N THR A 150 -0.54 -72.38 57.37
CA THR A 150 -1.59 -71.82 56.51
C THR A 150 -2.93 -71.88 57.23
N VAL A 151 -3.69 -70.78 57.19
CA VAL A 151 -5.05 -70.72 57.75
C VAL A 151 -6.03 -70.70 56.60
N GLN A 152 -6.74 -71.81 56.37
CA GLN A 152 -7.90 -71.82 55.48
C GLN A 152 -9.09 -71.20 56.20
N ILE A 153 -9.43 -69.97 55.84
CA ILE A 153 -10.69 -69.35 56.27
C ILE A 153 -11.80 -70.01 55.45
N ARG A 154 -12.56 -70.94 56.05
CA ARG A 154 -13.80 -71.44 55.44
C ARG A 154 -14.80 -70.28 55.36
N PRO A 155 -15.32 -69.93 54.17
CA PRO A 155 -16.34 -68.90 54.05
C PRO A 155 -17.63 -69.39 54.73
N LEU A 156 -18.06 -68.67 55.76
CA LEU A 156 -19.26 -68.98 56.53
C LEU A 156 -20.50 -68.46 55.79
N PHE A 157 -20.79 -69.03 54.62
CA PHE A 157 -22.02 -68.74 53.88
C PHE A 157 -22.60 -70.02 53.27
N LEU A 158 -23.31 -70.80 54.09
CA LEU A 158 -24.37 -71.70 53.64
C LEU A 158 -25.28 -72.11 54.80
N ARG A 159 -26.37 -71.35 54.98
CA ARG A 159 -27.70 -71.86 55.30
C ARG A 159 -28.75 -70.91 54.74
#